data_AF-A0A7C9VLI0-F1
#
_entry.id   AF-A0A7C9VLI0-F1
#
_cell.length_a   1.000
_cell.length_b   1.000
_cell.length_c   1.000
_cell.angle_alpha   90.00
_cell.angle_beta   90.00
_cell.angle_gamma   90.00
#
_symmetry.space_group_name_H-M   'P 1'
#
loop_
_entity.id
_entity.type
_entity.pdbx_description
1 polymer ?
#
loop_
_entity_poly.entity_id
_entity_poly.type
_entity_poly.pdbx_seq_one_letter_code
_entity_poly.pdbx_strand_id
1 'polypeptide(L)'
;MKQTEPPSCRSGLVFVGKNSRGNWVAQEEHGLFGGLFINRAEAIRYALFENGHRPEAVVTAPNGLEIDMGRTPHSSDLAPARANDESAAHRRAA
;
A
#
# COMPACT_ATOMS: atom_id res chain seq x y z
N MET A 1 4.71 -34.25 13.60
CA MET A 1 4.55 -32.83 13.96
C MET A 1 4.01 -32.16 12.72
N LYS A 2 2.79 -31.61 12.76
CA LYS A 2 2.17 -30.97 11.60
C LYS A 2 3.03 -29.74 11.30
N GLN A 3 3.83 -29.79 10.24
CA GLN A 3 4.68 -28.68 9.86
C GLN A 3 3.72 -27.59 9.33
N THR A 4 3.33 -26.67 10.20
CA THR A 4 2.65 -25.45 9.79
C THR A 4 3.74 -24.55 9.20
N GLU A 5 4.07 -24.77 7.94
CA GLU A 5 4.77 -23.75 7.16
C GLU A 5 3.96 -22.45 7.29
N PRO A 6 4.58 -21.32 7.66
CA PRO A 6 3.91 -20.04 7.47
C PRO A 6 3.62 -19.95 5.96
N PRO A 7 2.45 -19.47 5.50
CA PRO A 7 2.19 -19.32 4.07
C PRO A 7 3.27 -18.39 3.50
N SER A 8 4.31 -18.97 2.90
CA SER A 8 5.50 -18.26 2.45
C SER A 8 5.31 -17.63 1.08
N CYS A 9 4.08 -17.59 0.60
CA CYS A 9 3.64 -16.71 -0.47
C CYS A 9 2.87 -15.57 0.21
N ARG A 10 3.50 -14.40 0.39
CA ARG A 10 2.76 -13.16 0.69
C ARG A 10 1.95 -12.78 -0.56
N SER A 11 0.88 -13.52 -0.82
CA SER A 11 -0.11 -13.19 -1.84
C SER A 11 -1.02 -12.11 -1.24
N GLY A 12 -0.70 -10.85 -1.50
CA GLY A 12 -1.52 -9.72 -1.08
C GLY A 12 -2.75 -9.59 -1.96
N LEU A 13 -3.85 -9.01 -1.46
CA LEU A 13 -4.98 -8.70 -2.33
C LEU A 13 -4.58 -7.60 -3.32
N VAL A 14 -4.92 -7.78 -4.59
CA VAL A 14 -4.69 -6.77 -5.63
C VAL A 14 -6.03 -6.18 -6.06
N PHE A 15 -6.18 -4.89 -5.86
CA PHE A 15 -7.34 -4.13 -6.27
C PHE A 15 -7.16 -3.66 -7.70
N VAL A 16 -8.20 -3.84 -8.52
CA VAL A 16 -8.26 -3.34 -9.90
C VAL A 16 -9.45 -2.42 -10.04
N GLY A 17 -9.23 -1.17 -10.45
CA GLY A 17 -10.30 -0.19 -10.58
C GLY A 17 -9.96 0.90 -11.57
N LYS A 18 -10.90 1.83 -11.79
CA LYS A 18 -10.73 2.97 -12.68
C LYS A 18 -10.48 4.22 -11.85
N ASN A 19 -9.45 4.99 -12.16
CA ASN A 19 -9.21 6.24 -11.44
C ASN A 19 -10.13 7.36 -11.91
N SER A 20 -10.10 8.50 -11.23
CA SER A 20 -10.87 9.71 -11.58
C SER A 20 -10.61 10.21 -13.01
N ARG A 21 -9.42 9.92 -13.55
CA ARG A 21 -9.01 10.29 -14.91
C ARG A 21 -9.44 9.27 -15.97
N GLY A 22 -10.07 8.18 -15.58
CA GLY A 22 -10.53 7.13 -16.48
C GLY A 22 -9.48 6.07 -16.87
N ASN A 23 -8.30 6.10 -16.26
CA ASN A 23 -7.27 5.08 -16.45
C ASN A 23 -7.54 3.87 -15.54
N TRP A 24 -7.09 2.69 -15.95
CA TRP A 24 -7.16 1.51 -15.08
C TRP A 24 -5.98 1.50 -14.12
N VAL A 25 -6.22 1.10 -12.89
CA VAL A 25 -5.22 0.95 -11.84
C VAL A 25 -5.27 -0.47 -11.36
N ALA A 26 -4.11 -1.10 -11.21
CA ALA A 26 -3.96 -2.31 -10.39
C ALA A 26 -3.00 -1.97 -9.25
N GLN A 27 -3.37 -2.30 -8.02
CA GLN A 27 -2.54 -2.01 -6.85
C GLN A 27 -2.74 -3.09 -5.79
N GLU A 28 -1.63 -3.55 -5.22
CA GLU A 28 -1.64 -4.41 -4.04
C GLU A 28 -2.06 -3.63 -2.78
N GLU A 29 -2.70 -4.32 -1.83
CA GLU A 29 -3.27 -3.76 -0.59
C GLU A 29 -2.32 -2.84 0.20
N HIS A 30 -1.04 -3.21 0.28
CA HIS A 30 -0.02 -2.45 0.98
C HIS A 30 0.75 -1.47 0.09
N GLY A 31 0.41 -1.40 -1.20
CA GLY A 31 1.07 -0.54 -2.18
C GLY A 31 2.48 -1.02 -2.54
N LEU A 32 2.82 -2.29 -2.28
CA LEU A 32 4.15 -2.84 -2.59
C LEU A 32 4.43 -2.86 -4.10
N PHE A 33 3.39 -3.13 -4.88
CA PHE A 33 3.43 -3.12 -6.34
C PHE A 33 2.10 -2.65 -6.91
N GLY A 34 2.12 -2.27 -8.19
CA GLY A 34 0.95 -1.79 -8.90
C GLY A 34 1.30 -1.15 -10.23
N GLY A 35 0.32 -0.53 -10.86
CA GLY A 35 0.53 0.24 -12.10
C GLY A 35 -0.72 0.92 -12.61
N LEU A 36 -0.50 1.84 -13.56
CA LEU A 36 -1.53 2.44 -14.39
C LEU A 36 -1.57 1.73 -15.74
N PHE A 37 -2.77 1.36 -16.16
CA PHE A 37 -3.04 0.58 -17.35
C PHE A 37 -4.05 1.28 -18.24
N ILE A 38 -3.91 1.02 -19.54
CA ILE A 38 -4.76 1.61 -20.57
C ILE A 38 -6.15 0.96 -20.55
N ASN A 39 -6.23 -0.33 -20.20
CA ASN A 39 -7.50 -1.07 -20.16
C ASN A 39 -7.55 -2.08 -18.98
N ARG A 40 -8.76 -2.57 -18.69
CA ARG A 40 -9.03 -3.52 -17.60
C ARG A 40 -8.28 -4.83 -17.75
N ALA A 41 -8.17 -5.33 -18.99
CA ALA A 41 -7.57 -6.64 -19.26
C ALA A 41 -6.05 -6.62 -18.98
N GLU A 42 -5.37 -5.53 -19.33
CA GLU A 42 -3.95 -5.31 -18.97
C GLU A 42 -3.77 -5.28 -17.44
N ALA A 43 -4.62 -4.51 -16.75
CA ALA A 43 -4.57 -4.40 -15.29
C ALA A 43 -4.78 -5.76 -14.58
N ILE A 44 -5.74 -6.55 -15.05
CA ILE A 44 -6.01 -7.89 -14.51
C ILE A 44 -4.87 -8.86 -14.84
N ARG A 45 -4.33 -8.83 -16.07
CA ARG A 45 -3.18 -9.68 -16.43
C ARG A 45 -1.97 -9.41 -15.56
N TYR A 46 -1.66 -8.13 -15.34
CA TYR A 46 -0.60 -7.74 -14.43
C TYR A 46 -0.87 -8.22 -13.00
N ALA A 47 -2.07 -7.98 -12.47
CA ALA A 47 -2.47 -8.41 -11.14
C ALA A 47 -2.35 -9.93 -10.97
N LEU A 48 -2.77 -10.71 -11.96
CA LEU A 48 -2.64 -12.17 -11.94
C LEU A 48 -1.18 -12.62 -11.99
N PHE A 49 -0.38 -12.03 -12.87
CA PHE A 49 1.02 -12.40 -13.02
C PHE A 49 1.81 -12.18 -11.72
N GLU A 50 1.66 -11.00 -11.12
CA GLU A 50 2.38 -10.64 -9.89
C GLU A 50 1.92 -11.44 -8.67
N ASN A 51 0.64 -11.82 -8.64
CA ASN A 51 0.01 -12.50 -7.50
C ASN A 51 0.03 -14.04 -7.63
N GLY A 52 0.82 -14.59 -8.55
CA GLY A 52 0.99 -16.04 -8.73
C GLY A 52 -0.20 -16.73 -9.40
N HIS A 53 -0.84 -16.05 -10.36
CA HIS A 53 -2.00 -16.51 -11.13
C HIS A 53 -3.23 -16.86 -10.28
N ARG A 54 -3.43 -16.15 -9.16
CA ARG A 54 -4.56 -16.32 -8.24
C ARG A 54 -5.69 -15.34 -8.52
N PRO A 55 -6.72 -15.70 -9.30
CA PRO A 55 -7.85 -14.83 -9.57
C PRO A 55 -8.66 -14.48 -8.31
N GLU A 56 -8.66 -15.36 -7.30
CA GLU A 56 -9.30 -15.13 -6.00
C GLU A 56 -8.69 -13.97 -5.22
N ALA A 57 -7.44 -13.60 -5.53
CA ALA A 57 -6.74 -12.50 -4.91
C ALA A 57 -6.88 -11.17 -5.69
N VAL A 58 -7.65 -11.15 -6.79
CA VAL A 58 -7.90 -9.95 -7.59
C VAL A 58 -9.31 -9.41 -7.33
N VAL A 59 -9.39 -8.26 -6.67
CA VAL A 59 -10.66 -7.62 -6.31
C VAL A 59 -10.93 -6.44 -7.24
N THR A 60 -12.08 -6.42 -7.91
CA THR A 60 -12.47 -5.25 -8.71
C THR A 60 -13.12 -4.19 -7.82
N ALA A 61 -12.54 -2.98 -7.78
CA ALA A 61 -13.06 -1.87 -6.97
C ALA A 61 -14.19 -1.14 -7.71
N PRO A 62 -15.43 -1.11 -7.17
CA PRO A 62 -16.56 -0.44 -7.80
C PRO A 62 -16.51 1.09 -7.67
N ASN A 63 -15.80 1.62 -6.67
CA ASN A 63 -15.90 3.03 -6.25
C ASN A 63 -14.81 3.92 -6.89
N GLY A 64 -14.16 3.43 -7.94
CA GLY A 64 -12.93 3.99 -8.46
C GLY A 64 -11.72 3.67 -7.59
N LEU A 65 -10.53 3.63 -8.20
CA LEU A 65 -9.27 3.30 -7.54
C LEU A 65 -8.19 4.27 -8.02
N GLU A 66 -7.64 5.04 -7.08
CA GLU A 66 -6.45 5.85 -7.33
C GLU A 66 -5.19 5.04 -7.01
N ILE A 67 -4.10 5.32 -7.73
CA ILE A 67 -2.82 4.66 -7.49
C ILE A 67 -2.06 5.40 -6.39
N ASP A 68 -1.72 4.70 -5.32
CA ASP A 68 -0.91 5.24 -4.22
C ASP A 68 0.26 4.31 -3.89
N MET A 69 1.38 4.48 -4.61
CA MET A 69 2.65 3.79 -4.32
C MET A 69 3.58 4.63 -3.43
N GLY A 70 3.14 5.83 -3.06
CA GLY A 70 3.91 6.74 -2.21
C GLY A 70 3.74 6.44 -0.73
N ARG A 71 2.82 5.54 -0.38
CA ARG A 71 2.64 5.03 0.97
C ARG A 71 3.93 4.34 1.41
N THR A 72 4.79 5.08 2.10
CA THR A 72 5.79 4.47 2.99
C THR A 72 5.03 3.45 3.83
N PRO A 73 5.44 2.17 3.88
CA PRO A 73 4.79 1.19 4.74
C PRO A 73 4.76 1.81 6.12
N HIS A 74 3.54 2.11 6.57
CA HIS A 74 3.26 3.00 7.67
C HIS A 74 4.33 2.88 8.77
N SER A 75 5.06 3.98 9.01
CA SER A 75 5.62 4.25 10.33
C SER A 75 4.49 4.59 11.31
N SER A 76 3.44 3.76 11.39
CA SER A 76 2.33 3.94 12.32
C SER A 76 2.77 3.78 13.78
N ASP A 77 4.05 3.44 14.03
CA ASP A 77 4.66 3.39 15.36
C ASP A 77 5.51 4.61 15.71
N LEU A 78 5.52 5.67 14.88
CA LEU A 78 6.06 6.96 15.31
C LEU A 78 4.92 7.79 15.88
N ALA A 79 4.57 7.48 17.12
CA ALA A 79 3.88 8.42 17.99
C ALA A 79 4.60 9.79 17.91
N PRO A 80 3.86 10.91 17.82
CA PRO A 80 4.50 12.21 17.94
C PRO A 80 5.09 12.31 19.35
N ALA A 81 6.41 12.17 19.47
CA ALA A 81 7.14 12.47 20.69
C ALA A 81 6.76 13.89 21.09
N ARG A 82 5.97 13.96 22.16
CA ARG A 82 5.39 15.20 22.67
C ARG A 82 6.50 16.21 22.86
N ALA A 83 6.28 17.39 22.29
CA ALA A 83 6.94 18.62 22.67
C ALA A 83 6.84 18.78 24.19
N ASN A 84 7.96 18.62 24.89
CA ASN A 84 8.11 19.12 26.24
C ASN A 84 9.07 20.30 26.19
N ASP A 85 8.45 21.45 26.35
CA ASP A 85 8.96 22.73 26.82
C ASP A 85 10.14 22.59 27.81
N GLU A 86 11.27 23.22 27.52
CA GLU A 86 12.21 23.65 28.55
C GLU A 86 12.57 25.11 28.33
N SER A 87 11.67 25.97 28.84
CA SER A 87 11.96 27.34 29.21
C SER A 87 12.98 27.37 30.36
N ALA A 88 14.20 27.85 30.11
CA ALA A 88 15.07 28.38 31.16
C ALA A 88 16.04 29.43 30.61
N ALA A 89 15.51 30.64 30.45
CA ALA A 89 16.35 31.84 30.44
C ALA A 89 17.16 31.92 31.75
N HIS A 90 18.46 31.66 31.68
CA HIS A 90 19.41 32.11 32.69
C HIS A 90 20.47 32.99 32.05
N ARG A 91 20.11 34.27 31.89
CA ARG A 91 21.08 35.35 31.87
C ARG A 91 21.77 35.40 33.24
N ARG A 92 23.09 35.29 33.26
CA ARG A 92 23.92 36.08 34.17
C ARG A 92 25.32 36.25 33.56
N ALA A 93 25.56 37.47 33.10
CA ALA A 93 26.90 37.98 32.83
C ALA A 93 27.66 38.09 34.15
N ALA A 94 28.94 37.76 34.12
CA ALA A 94 29.95 38.18 35.09
C ALA A 94 30.99 39.00 34.33
#